data_AF-A0AAV5NND1-F1
#
_entry.id   AF-A0AAV5NND1-F1
#
_cell.length_a   1.000
_cell.length_b   1.000
_cell.length_c   1.000
_cell.angle_alpha   90.00
_cell.angle_beta   90.00
_cell.angle_gamma   90.00
#
_symmetry.space_group_name_H-M   'P 1'
#
loop_
_entity.id
_entity.type
_entity.pdbx_description
1 polymer ?
#
loop_
_entity_poly.entity_id
_entity_poly.type
_entity_poly.pdbx_seq_one_letter_code
_entity_poly.pdbx_strand_id
1 'polypeptide(L)'
;MIAKTGSVLAVRLDINIGMYTKTNGVISTLRAKIRNELRRTFENIEVGYLWVRELAGSGNQHYHWFLLVDGRRVAPSRLTKLLIRFFEHQKFFSLHLPKNCYYLFKRRNSPKYYKFVERASYLAKTRSKESDTSGTNDYGLSRL
;
A
#
# COMPACT_ATOMS: atom_id res chain seq x y z
N MET A 1 -0.70 -5.70 17.48
CA MET A 1 -0.53 -4.30 17.07
C MET A 1 0.88 -4.14 16.49
N ILE A 2 1.08 -3.64 15.27
CA ILE A 2 2.41 -3.29 14.73
C ILE A 2 3.15 -2.30 15.68
N ALA A 3 2.43 -1.65 16.60
CA ALA A 3 3.00 -0.94 17.75
C ALA A 3 3.81 -1.80 18.75
N LYS A 4 3.66 -3.13 18.79
CA LYS A 4 4.48 -4.06 19.59
C LYS A 4 5.72 -4.55 18.83
N THR A 5 5.82 -4.30 17.53
CA THR A 5 6.94 -4.76 16.72
C THR A 5 8.07 -3.76 16.90
N GLY A 6 9.20 -4.18 17.46
CA GLY A 6 10.32 -3.23 17.65
C GLY A 6 11.04 -2.84 16.35
N SER A 7 10.48 -3.22 15.19
CA SER A 7 10.62 -2.52 13.91
C SER A 7 9.40 -2.69 13.03
N VAL A 8 9.16 -1.68 12.18
CA VAL A 8 8.10 -1.65 11.17
C VAL A 8 8.77 -1.60 9.80
N LEU A 9 8.33 -2.49 8.91
CA LEU A 9 8.62 -2.44 7.50
C LEU A 9 7.41 -1.86 6.77
N ALA A 10 7.58 -0.71 6.13
CA ALA A 10 6.59 -0.11 5.25
C ALA A 10 7.05 -0.26 3.79
N VAL A 11 6.25 -0.89 2.92
CA VAL A 11 6.55 -1.06 1.49
C VAL A 11 5.50 -0.33 0.65
N ARG A 12 5.96 0.58 -0.21
CA ARG A 12 5.16 1.30 -1.20
C ARG A 12 4.90 0.44 -2.42
N LEU A 13 3.63 0.39 -2.82
CA LEU A 13 3.14 -0.25 -4.04
C LEU A 13 2.33 0.80 -4.81
N ASP A 14 2.59 0.92 -6.10
CA ASP A 14 1.83 1.77 -7.00
C ASP A 14 1.02 0.85 -7.92
N ILE A 15 -0.31 0.91 -7.86
CA ILE A 15 -1.20 -0.07 -8.48
C ILE A 15 -2.05 0.66 -9.52
N ASN A 16 -1.89 0.30 -10.80
CA ASN A 16 -2.83 0.74 -11.83
C ASN A 16 -3.97 -0.27 -11.97
N ILE A 17 -5.16 0.24 -12.26
CA ILE A 17 -6.31 -0.57 -12.63
C ILE A 17 -6.45 -0.56 -14.15
N GLY A 18 -6.61 -1.73 -14.75
CA GLY A 18 -6.70 -1.88 -16.21
C GLY A 18 -7.97 -1.29 -16.85
N MET A 19 -8.96 -0.92 -16.05
CA MET A 19 -10.14 -0.18 -16.49
C MET A 19 -10.68 0.72 -15.36
N TYR A 20 -11.46 1.73 -15.73
CA TYR A 20 -12.14 2.58 -14.75
C TYR A 20 -13.10 1.76 -13.86
N THR A 21 -13.10 2.03 -12.55
CA THR A 21 -14.10 1.49 -11.63
C THR A 21 -14.76 2.62 -10.87
N LYS A 22 -16.09 2.62 -10.75
CA LYS A 22 -16.78 3.74 -10.09
C LYS A 22 -16.52 3.80 -8.58
N THR A 23 -16.15 2.69 -7.94
CA THR A 23 -16.08 2.59 -6.48
C THR A 23 -14.77 1.99 -5.98
N ASN A 24 -14.48 2.21 -4.70
CA ASN A 24 -13.35 1.58 -3.99
C ASN A 24 -13.58 0.09 -3.65
N GLY A 25 -14.61 -0.56 -4.21
CA GLY A 25 -14.86 -1.98 -4.00
C GLY A 25 -13.71 -2.84 -4.52
N VAL A 26 -13.17 -2.46 -5.68
CA VAL A 26 -12.08 -3.20 -6.34
C VAL A 26 -10.80 -3.24 -5.49
N ILE A 27 -10.49 -2.11 -4.85
CA ILE A 27 -9.29 -1.97 -4.02
C ILE A 27 -9.47 -2.69 -2.67
N SER A 28 -10.70 -2.72 -2.15
CA SER A 28 -11.07 -3.48 -0.96
C SER A 28 -10.96 -4.99 -1.17
N THR A 29 -11.35 -5.49 -2.34
CA THR A 29 -11.18 -6.91 -2.73
C THR A 29 -9.71 -7.27 -2.90
N LEU A 30 -8.93 -6.44 -3.59
CA LEU A 30 -7.49 -6.65 -3.74
C LEU A 30 -6.79 -6.68 -2.36
N ARG A 31 -7.13 -5.77 -1.46
CA ARG A 31 -6.65 -5.74 -0.08
C ARG A 31 -6.89 -7.07 0.64
N ALA A 32 -8.09 -7.63 0.51
CA ALA A 32 -8.45 -8.89 1.15
C ALA A 32 -7.59 -10.06 0.62
N LYS A 33 -7.37 -10.10 -0.70
CA LYS A 33 -6.50 -11.10 -1.35
C LYS A 33 -5.04 -10.98 -0.88
N ILE A 34 -4.47 -9.77 -0.90
CA ILE A 34 -3.10 -9.51 -0.41
C ILE A 34 -2.98 -9.92 1.06
N ARG A 35 -3.96 -9.54 1.90
CA ARG A 35 -3.95 -9.91 3.33
C ARG A 35 -3.95 -11.42 3.53
N ASN A 36 -4.76 -12.15 2.76
CA ASN A 36 -4.81 -13.61 2.84
C ASN A 36 -3.48 -14.24 2.43
N GLU A 37 -2.87 -13.75 1.34
CA GLU A 37 -1.56 -14.23 0.87
C GLU A 37 -0.47 -14.02 1.92
N LEU A 38 -0.45 -12.84 2.55
CA LEU A 38 0.49 -12.53 3.64
C LEU A 38 0.29 -13.45 4.82
N ARG A 39 -0.95 -13.71 5.25
CA ARG A 39 -1.27 -14.60 6.38
C ARG A 39 -0.91 -16.06 6.11
N ARG A 40 -0.99 -16.51 4.86
CA ARG A 40 -0.53 -17.85 4.45
C ARG A 40 0.99 -17.96 4.46
N THR A 41 1.69 -16.90 4.06
CA THR A 41 3.15 -16.91 3.92
C THR A 41 3.89 -16.65 5.23
N PHE A 42 3.32 -15.82 6.09
CA PHE A 42 3.93 -15.35 7.33
C PHE A 42 3.01 -15.66 8.50
N GLU A 43 3.44 -16.55 9.37
CA GLU A 43 2.72 -16.94 10.58
C GLU A 43 2.43 -15.71 11.46
N ASN A 44 1.23 -15.61 12.03
CA ASN A 44 0.86 -14.54 12.98
C ASN A 44 1.20 -13.12 12.48
N ILE A 45 1.16 -12.88 11.18
CA ILE A 45 1.48 -11.56 10.62
C ILE A 45 0.34 -10.58 10.86
N GLU A 46 0.72 -9.39 11.29
CA GLU A 46 -0.16 -8.24 11.31
C GLU A 46 0.14 -7.36 10.10
N VAL A 47 -0.93 -6.88 9.47
CA VAL A 47 -0.86 -6.14 8.22
C VAL A 47 -1.60 -4.83 8.38
N GLY A 48 -0.82 -3.75 8.36
CA GLY A 48 -1.31 -2.39 8.16
C GLY A 48 -1.31 -2.00 6.70
N TYR A 49 -2.09 -0.98 6.40
CA TYR A 49 -2.00 -0.32 5.12
C TYR A 49 -2.40 1.15 5.23
N LEU A 50 -1.91 1.93 4.29
CA LEU A 50 -2.52 3.17 3.85
C LEU A 50 -2.60 3.12 2.32
N TRP A 51 -3.64 3.70 1.74
CA TRP A 51 -3.72 3.88 0.30
C TRP A 51 -4.31 5.23 -0.03
N VAL A 52 -3.90 5.75 -1.19
CA VAL A 52 -4.44 6.96 -1.81
C VAL A 52 -4.86 6.61 -3.23
N ARG A 53 -5.99 7.15 -3.66
CA ARG A 53 -6.52 7.06 -5.02
C ARG A 53 -6.18 8.33 -5.78
N GLU A 54 -5.68 8.17 -7.00
CA GLU A 54 -5.45 9.22 -7.98
C GLU A 54 -6.11 8.83 -9.30
N LEU A 55 -6.61 9.80 -10.06
CA LEU A 55 -7.07 9.56 -11.44
C LEU A 55 -5.99 10.08 -12.37
N ALA A 56 -5.40 9.21 -13.18
CA ALA A 56 -4.50 9.65 -14.23
C ALA A 56 -5.29 10.47 -15.27
N GLY A 57 -4.62 11.39 -15.98
CA GLY A 57 -5.25 12.17 -17.07
C GLY A 57 -5.86 11.29 -18.18
N SER A 58 -5.47 10.01 -18.24
CA SER A 58 -6.05 8.98 -19.13
C SER A 58 -7.37 8.37 -18.63
N GLY A 59 -7.91 8.82 -17.50
CA GLY A 59 -9.16 8.31 -16.92
C GLY A 59 -9.03 6.99 -16.15
N ASN A 60 -7.84 6.39 -16.10
CA ASN A 60 -7.57 5.19 -15.31
C ASN A 60 -7.19 5.54 -13.87
N GLN A 61 -7.70 4.74 -12.94
CA GLN A 61 -7.40 4.91 -11.53
C GLN A 61 -6.03 4.34 -11.19
N HIS A 62 -5.29 5.12 -10.43
CA HIS A 62 -4.01 4.76 -9.86
C HIS A 62 -4.12 4.77 -8.34
N TYR A 63 -3.58 3.75 -7.68
CA TYR A 63 -3.58 3.67 -6.22
C TYR A 63 -2.16 3.60 -5.69
N HIS A 64 -1.81 4.56 -4.85
CA HIS A 64 -0.57 4.56 -4.09
C HIS A 64 -0.80 3.93 -2.73
N TRP A 65 -0.19 2.79 -2.48
CA TRP A 65 -0.31 2.04 -1.23
C TRP A 65 0.99 2.05 -0.46
N PHE A 66 0.89 2.01 0.87
CA PHE A 66 1.89 1.39 1.70
C PHE A 66 1.29 0.20 2.44
N LEU A 67 1.99 -0.92 2.42
CA LEU A 67 1.76 -2.05 3.33
C LEU A 67 2.74 -1.96 4.50
N LEU A 68 2.23 -2.12 5.71
CA LEU A 68 3.03 -2.08 6.93
C LEU A 68 2.98 -3.46 7.59
N VAL A 69 4.15 -4.00 7.94
CA VAL A 69 4.30 -5.31 8.60
C VAL A 69 5.41 -5.27 9.65
N ASP A 70 5.52 -6.33 10.46
CA ASP A 70 6.62 -6.52 11.40
C ASP A 70 7.96 -6.67 10.65
N GLY A 71 8.81 -5.65 10.76
CA GLY A 71 10.11 -5.61 10.08
C GLY A 71 11.18 -6.51 10.70
N ARG A 72 10.92 -7.14 11.86
CA ARG A 72 11.81 -8.17 12.44
C ARG A 72 11.54 -9.53 11.82
N ARG A 73 10.30 -9.78 11.41
CA ARG A 73 9.83 -11.08 10.91
C ARG A 73 9.82 -11.15 9.38
N VAL A 74 9.70 -10.00 8.73
CA VAL A 74 9.59 -9.90 7.28
C VAL A 74 10.72 -9.06 6.71
N ALA A 75 11.57 -9.69 5.89
CA ALA A 75 12.60 -8.98 5.13
C ALA A 75 11.99 -8.23 3.93
N PRO A 76 12.47 -7.01 3.59
CA PRO A 76 11.97 -6.24 2.46
C PRO A 76 11.95 -7.01 1.14
N SER A 77 13.04 -7.71 0.82
CA SER A 77 13.17 -8.49 -0.42
C SER A 77 12.20 -9.68 -0.48
N ARG A 78 11.90 -10.31 0.66
CA ARG A 78 10.94 -11.42 0.73
C ARG A 78 9.53 -10.93 0.48
N LEU A 79 9.16 -9.79 1.06
CA LEU A 79 7.85 -9.17 0.85
C LEU A 79 7.69 -8.67 -0.59
N THR A 80 8.66 -7.95 -1.15
CA THR A 80 8.56 -7.46 -2.53
C THR A 80 8.50 -8.59 -3.55
N LYS A 81 9.32 -9.65 -3.41
CA LYS A 81 9.25 -10.84 -4.27
C LYS A 81 7.93 -11.59 -4.17
N LEU A 82 7.32 -11.64 -2.97
CA LEU A 82 6.00 -12.23 -2.79
C LEU A 82 4.94 -11.40 -3.53
N LEU A 83 4.98 -10.08 -3.38
CA LEU A 83 4.02 -9.19 -4.04
C LEU A 83 4.15 -9.23 -5.56
N ILE A 84 5.36 -9.20 -6.11
CA ILE A 84 5.59 -9.36 -7.56
C ILE A 84 4.90 -10.64 -8.07
N ARG A 85 5.20 -11.79 -7.45
CA ARG A 85 4.59 -13.08 -7.82
C ARG A 85 3.07 -13.09 -7.64
N PHE A 86 2.56 -12.49 -6.57
CA PHE A 86 1.12 -12.37 -6.35
C PHE A 86 0.44 -11.59 -7.50
N PHE A 87 1.05 -10.47 -7.93
CA PHE A 87 0.51 -9.61 -8.99
C PHE A 87 0.67 -10.19 -10.40
N GLU A 88 1.63 -11.08 -10.65
CA GLU A 88 1.72 -11.86 -11.92
C GLU A 88 0.43 -12.64 -12.21
N HIS A 89 -0.31 -13.04 -11.18
CA HIS A 89 -1.59 -13.74 -11.31
C HIS A 89 -2.81 -12.82 -11.23
N GLN A 90 -2.64 -11.50 -11.11
CA GLN A 90 -3.74 -10.53 -11.04
C GLN A 90 -3.87 -9.75 -12.35
N LYS A 91 -4.39 -10.38 -13.42
CA LYS A 91 -4.49 -9.79 -14.77
C LYS A 91 -5.16 -8.40 -14.86
N PHE A 92 -5.97 -8.04 -13.86
CA PHE A 92 -6.71 -6.78 -13.80
C PHE A 92 -5.90 -5.61 -13.21
N PHE A 93 -4.77 -5.91 -12.55
CA PHE A 93 -3.96 -4.94 -11.82
C PHE A 93 -2.52 -5.00 -12.31
N SER A 94 -1.88 -3.84 -12.47
CA SER A 94 -0.42 -3.80 -12.67
C SER A 94 0.26 -3.21 -11.44
N LEU A 95 1.31 -3.88 -10.99
CA LEU A 95 2.14 -3.45 -9.87
C LEU A 95 3.36 -2.69 -10.38
N HIS A 96 3.55 -1.49 -9.85
CA HIS A 96 4.80 -0.76 -9.95
C HIS A 96 5.42 -0.62 -8.56
N LEU A 97 6.70 -0.98 -8.43
CA LEU A 97 7.49 -0.74 -7.23
C LEU A 97 8.43 0.45 -7.52
N PRO A 98 8.19 1.63 -6.93
CA PRO A 98 9.02 2.79 -7.20
C PRO A 98 10.43 2.60 -6.65
N LYS A 99 11.39 3.40 -7.12
CA LYS A 99 12.73 3.44 -6.50
C LYS A 99 12.61 3.73 -5.00
N ASN A 100 13.46 3.07 -4.20
CA ASN A 100 13.41 3.10 -2.73
C ASN A 100 12.00 2.78 -2.20
N CYS A 101 11.39 1.69 -2.67
CA CYS A 101 10.00 1.33 -2.35
C CYS A 101 9.77 0.94 -0.89
N TYR A 102 10.76 0.92 0.00
CA TYR A 102 10.53 0.52 1.39
C TYR A 102 11.24 1.39 2.42
N TYR A 103 10.69 1.37 3.63
CA TYR A 103 11.22 2.00 4.82
C TYR A 103 11.23 0.98 5.95
N LEU A 104 12.35 0.90 6.66
CA LEU A 104 12.49 0.07 7.86
C LEU A 104 12.86 0.97 9.04
N PHE A 105 12.01 1.05 10.06
CA PHE A 105 12.20 1.93 11.20
C PHE A 105 11.79 1.26 12.52
N LYS A 106 12.52 1.53 13.61
CA LYS A 106 12.31 0.88 14.92
C LYS A 106 11.27 1.56 15.81
N ARG A 107 11.14 2.90 15.68
CA ARG A 107 10.30 3.74 16.53
C ARG A 107 9.68 4.86 15.70
N ARG A 108 8.55 5.40 16.18
CA ARG A 108 8.11 6.75 15.83
C ARG A 108 9.28 7.71 16.13
N ASN A 109 9.47 8.74 15.31
CA ASN A 109 10.51 9.78 15.44
C ASN A 109 11.95 9.42 15.02
N SER A 110 12.15 8.34 14.25
CA SER A 110 13.45 8.15 13.56
C SER A 110 13.51 8.93 12.23
N PRO A 111 14.70 9.31 11.71
CA PRO A 111 14.81 9.95 10.40
C PRO A 111 14.14 9.14 9.26
N LYS A 112 14.21 7.80 9.33
CA LYS A 112 13.53 6.93 8.37
C LYS A 112 12.01 6.95 8.51
N TYR A 113 11.51 7.09 9.73
CA TYR A 113 10.07 7.29 9.99
C TYR A 113 9.59 8.62 9.40
N TYR A 114 10.31 9.72 9.62
CA TYR A 114 9.93 11.02 9.05
C TYR A 114 9.95 11.00 7.52
N LYS A 115 10.96 10.38 6.89
CA LYS A 115 10.99 10.19 5.42
C LYS A 115 9.82 9.35 4.91
N PHE A 116 9.38 8.34 5.68
CA PHE A 116 8.18 7.57 5.35
C PHE A 116 6.93 8.45 5.44
N VAL A 117 6.75 9.17 6.55
CA VAL A 117 5.58 10.05 6.78
C VAL A 117 5.52 11.15 5.72
N GLU A 118 6.65 11.79 5.41
CA GLU A 118 6.77 12.80 4.36
C GLU A 118 6.31 12.24 3.00
N ARG A 119 6.85 11.08 2.59
CA ARG A 119 6.45 10.47 1.31
C ARG A 119 5.00 10.01 1.30
N ALA A 120 4.47 9.49 2.40
CA ALA A 120 3.06 9.11 2.51
C ALA A 120 2.15 10.34 2.45
N SER A 121 2.53 11.43 3.12
CA SER A 121 1.78 12.70 3.13
C SER A 121 1.82 13.38 1.77
N TYR A 122 2.94 13.28 1.04
CA TYR A 122 3.04 13.79 -0.32
C TYR A 122 2.05 13.11 -1.27
N LEU A 123 1.77 11.81 -1.08
CA LEU A 123 0.73 11.11 -1.84
C LEU A 123 -0.67 11.60 -1.41
N ALA A 124 -0.84 12.03 -0.16
CA ALA A 124 -2.09 12.60 0.33
C ALA A 124 -2.39 14.01 -0.22
N LYS A 125 -1.48 14.70 -0.92
CA LYS A 125 -1.73 16.02 -1.52
C LYS A 125 -2.93 16.00 -2.48
N THR A 126 -3.67 17.09 -2.58
CA THR A 126 -4.92 17.21 -3.37
C THR A 126 -4.68 17.41 -4.87
N ARG A 127 -3.49 17.88 -5.27
CA ARG A 127 -3.15 18.11 -6.68
C ARG A 127 -3.17 16.77 -7.43
N SER A 128 -4.04 16.68 -8.46
CA SER A 128 -4.40 15.51 -9.29
C SER A 128 -5.41 14.49 -8.72
N LYS A 129 -6.16 14.84 -7.67
CA LYS A 129 -7.29 14.04 -7.17
C LYS A 129 -8.61 14.52 -7.78
N GLU A 130 -9.55 13.60 -7.97
CA GLU A 130 -10.87 13.92 -8.51
C GLU A 130 -11.54 15.02 -7.68
N SER A 131 -12.14 16.00 -8.34
CA SER A 131 -12.88 17.08 -7.67
C SER A 131 -14.34 16.72 -7.37
N ASP A 132 -14.91 15.65 -7.96
CA ASP A 132 -16.36 15.41 -7.87
C ASP A 132 -16.77 13.96 -8.20
N THR A 133 -16.56 13.00 -7.30
CA THR A 133 -17.32 11.73 -7.35
C THR A 133 -17.92 11.40 -5.98
N SER A 134 -19.21 11.70 -5.83
CA SER A 134 -20.00 11.29 -4.67
C SER A 134 -19.88 9.77 -4.44
N GLY A 135 -19.45 9.37 -3.24
CA GLY A 135 -19.36 7.96 -2.83
C GLY A 135 -18.00 7.27 -3.04
N THR A 136 -16.93 7.98 -3.41
CA THR A 136 -15.56 7.44 -3.34
C THR A 136 -14.72 8.13 -2.28
N ASN A 137 -13.85 7.36 -1.61
CA ASN A 137 -12.84 7.91 -0.71
C ASN A 137 -11.52 8.08 -1.47
N ASP A 138 -10.87 9.22 -1.30
CA ASP A 138 -9.55 9.49 -1.89
C ASP A 138 -8.42 8.76 -1.18
N TYR A 139 -8.67 8.29 0.05
CA TYR A 139 -7.71 7.54 0.82
C TYR A 139 -8.38 6.56 1.77
N GLY A 140 -7.60 5.59 2.24
CA GLY A 140 -8.02 4.66 3.28
C GLY A 140 -6.84 4.16 4.07
N LEU A 141 -7.06 3.92 5.35
CA LEU A 141 -6.03 3.45 6.27
C LEU A 141 -6.56 2.37 7.19
N SER A 142 -5.70 1.42 7.56
CA SER A 142 -6.01 0.50 8.66
C SER A 142 -5.85 1.24 9.98
N ARG A 143 -6.85 1.13 10.86
CA ARG A 143 -6.67 1.42 12.28
C ARG A 143 -5.91 0.22 12.87
N LEU A 144 -4.61 0.39 13.07
CA LEU A 144 -3.72 -0.59 13.69
C LEU A 144 -3.47 -0.26 15.15
#